data_AF-A0A3D5Z0B6-F1
#
_entry.id   AF-A0A3D5Z0B6-F1
#
_cell.length_a   1.000
_cell.length_b   1.000
_cell.length_c   1.000
_cell.angle_alpha   90.00
_cell.angle_beta   90.00
_cell.angle_gamma   90.00
#
_symmetry.space_group_name_H-M   'P 1'
#
loop_
_entity.id
_entity.type
_entity.pdbx_description
1 polymer ?
#
loop_
_entity_poly.entity_id
_entity_poly.type
_entity_poly.pdbx_seq_one_letter_code
_entity_poly.pdbx_strand_id
1 'polypeptide(L)'
;MKTKLGILTVCLLLASFFAVAKEKGTSLLSGQSLTELGQYSIRVSNNAMQFGDEFLKTYELNYTNYDSPVLIGVKKTKNCRNFIVRTDNFEIEYVCNKNVFGVKRINKEYQTISPVVINQMLDNADFYSQRIISQYPKTEEELLGLIACYFPSLIKEDHLAEL
;
A
#
# COMPACT_ATOMS: atom_id res chain seq x y z
N MET A 1 -26.96 61.30 -20.78
CA MET A 1 -27.76 60.09 -21.10
C MET A 1 -27.01 58.89 -20.53
N LYS A 2 -27.58 58.08 -19.62
CA LYS A 2 -28.55 56.98 -19.86
C LYS A 2 -27.90 55.84 -20.70
N THR A 3 -27.34 54.78 -20.08
CA THR A 3 -27.96 53.45 -19.72
C THR A 3 -28.09 52.47 -20.90
N LYS A 4 -27.79 51.15 -20.85
CA LYS A 4 -27.53 50.14 -19.78
C LYS A 4 -26.43 49.12 -20.21
N LEU A 5 -25.63 48.53 -19.28
CA LEU A 5 -25.65 47.15 -18.72
C LEU A 5 -25.73 45.97 -19.73
N GLY A 6 -24.79 45.02 -19.62
CA GLY A 6 -24.79 43.73 -20.36
C GLY A 6 -23.62 42.81 -20.02
N ILE A 7 -23.56 42.30 -18.78
CA ILE A 7 -22.58 41.28 -18.36
C ILE A 7 -23.08 39.90 -18.81
N LEU A 8 -22.27 39.15 -19.57
CA LEU A 8 -22.58 37.76 -19.92
C LEU A 8 -21.60 36.79 -19.23
N THR A 9 -22.00 36.30 -18.06
CA THR A 9 -21.24 35.34 -17.26
C THR A 9 -21.36 33.95 -17.87
N VAL A 10 -20.30 33.40 -18.46
CA VAL A 10 -20.25 32.01 -18.94
C VAL A 10 -19.40 31.17 -17.99
N CYS A 11 -19.99 30.79 -16.85
CA CYS A 11 -19.47 29.75 -15.97
C CYS A 11 -20.22 28.44 -16.24
N LEU A 12 -19.84 27.73 -17.31
CA LEU A 12 -20.43 26.42 -17.60
C LEU A 12 -19.76 25.35 -16.72
N LEU A 13 -20.53 24.83 -15.78
CA LEU A 13 -20.11 23.86 -14.78
C LEU A 13 -19.81 22.49 -15.42
N LEU A 14 -18.54 22.15 -15.58
CA LEU A 14 -18.08 20.76 -15.74
C LEU A 14 -17.74 20.17 -14.36
N ALA A 15 -18.75 20.12 -13.49
CA ALA A 15 -18.70 19.30 -12.27
C ALA A 15 -19.11 17.88 -12.65
N SER A 16 -18.15 17.06 -13.11
CA SER A 16 -18.34 15.64 -13.30
C SER A 16 -18.59 14.97 -11.94
N PHE A 17 -19.87 14.74 -11.63
CA PHE A 17 -20.26 13.88 -10.51
C PHE A 17 -19.80 12.44 -10.81
N PHE A 18 -18.61 12.08 -10.32
CA PHE A 18 -18.24 10.69 -10.16
C PHE A 18 -19.14 10.08 -9.08
N ALA A 19 -20.19 9.40 -9.54
CA ALA A 19 -21.05 8.61 -8.67
C ALA A 19 -20.24 7.43 -8.13
N VAL A 20 -19.68 7.58 -6.92
CA VAL A 20 -19.06 6.47 -6.20
C VAL A 20 -20.15 5.49 -5.81
N ALA A 21 -20.35 4.47 -6.65
CA ALA A 21 -21.19 3.33 -6.33
C ALA A 21 -20.61 2.65 -5.08
N LYS A 22 -21.34 2.68 -3.98
CA LYS A 22 -20.90 2.07 -2.72
C LYS A 22 -21.07 0.56 -2.78
N GLU A 23 -20.08 -0.11 -3.37
CA GLU A 23 -20.03 -1.56 -3.44
C GLU A 23 -20.00 -2.19 -2.05
N LYS A 24 -20.56 -3.39 -1.94
CA LYS A 24 -20.88 -4.07 -0.67
C LYS A 24 -19.65 -4.76 -0.06
N GLY A 25 -18.65 -3.95 0.27
CA GLY A 25 -17.41 -4.35 0.93
C GLY A 25 -16.61 -3.11 1.27
N THR A 26 -16.97 -2.44 2.36
CA THR A 26 -16.43 -1.11 2.69
C THR A 26 -14.91 -1.14 2.80
N SER A 27 -14.21 -0.51 1.86
CA SER A 27 -12.77 -0.26 1.95
C SER A 27 -12.47 0.46 3.27
N LEU A 28 -11.47 -0.01 4.00
CA LEU A 28 -11.00 0.63 5.24
C LEU A 28 -10.24 1.91 4.91
N LEU A 29 -9.42 1.86 3.85
CA LEU A 29 -8.58 2.96 3.41
C LEU A 29 -8.44 2.89 1.89
N SER A 30 -8.56 4.03 1.22
CA SER A 30 -8.25 4.16 -0.21
C SER A 30 -7.47 5.44 -0.48
N GLY A 31 -6.66 5.46 -1.52
CA GLY A 31 -5.83 6.60 -1.89
C GLY A 31 -5.16 6.45 -3.24
N GLN A 32 -4.19 7.32 -3.54
CA GLN A 32 -3.36 7.25 -4.73
C GLN A 32 -1.96 6.78 -4.33
N SER A 33 -1.41 5.78 -5.02
CA SER A 33 -0.04 5.29 -4.76
C SER A 33 1.04 6.26 -5.24
N LEU A 34 0.70 7.11 -6.21
CA LEU A 34 1.61 7.95 -7.00
C LEU A 34 2.62 7.15 -7.85
N THR A 35 2.30 5.89 -8.14
CA THR A 35 3.06 4.98 -9.00
C THR A 35 2.20 4.47 -10.16
N GLU A 36 2.79 3.70 -11.08
CA GLU A 36 2.08 3.12 -12.23
C GLU A 36 0.97 2.14 -11.83
N LEU A 37 1.00 1.60 -10.60
CA LEU A 37 -0.09 0.77 -10.06
C LEU A 37 -1.39 1.55 -9.83
N GLY A 38 -1.36 2.88 -9.84
CA GLY A 38 -2.55 3.73 -9.82
C GLY A 38 -3.13 3.96 -8.42
N GLN A 39 -4.47 3.94 -8.31
CA GLN A 39 -5.15 4.09 -7.02
C GLN A 39 -5.06 2.80 -6.23
N TYR A 40 -5.14 2.88 -4.89
CA TYR A 40 -5.18 1.72 -4.01
C TYR A 40 -6.44 1.68 -3.15
N SER A 41 -6.81 0.47 -2.73
CA SER A 41 -7.81 0.22 -1.69
C SER A 41 -7.37 -0.90 -0.77
N ILE A 42 -7.66 -0.79 0.52
CA ILE A 42 -7.30 -1.74 1.55
C ILE A 42 -8.56 -2.21 2.27
N ARG A 43 -8.76 -3.53 2.31
CA ARG A 43 -9.86 -4.17 3.06
C ARG A 43 -9.33 -5.27 3.97
N VAL A 44 -10.05 -5.58 5.03
CA VAL A 44 -9.76 -6.75 5.87
C VAL A 44 -9.99 -8.01 5.03
N SER A 45 -9.01 -8.93 5.00
CA SER A 45 -9.18 -10.21 4.31
C SER A 45 -10.03 -11.16 5.16
N ASN A 46 -10.78 -12.04 4.49
CA ASN A 46 -11.47 -13.15 5.14
C ASN A 46 -10.51 -14.29 5.52
N ASN A 47 -9.29 -14.31 4.95
CA ASN A 47 -8.28 -15.33 5.18
C ASN A 47 -7.14 -14.76 6.04
N ALA A 48 -6.66 -15.55 7.01
CA ALA A 48 -5.50 -15.17 7.81
C ALA A 48 -4.21 -15.70 7.20
N MET A 49 -3.23 -14.83 6.96
CA MET A 49 -1.88 -15.20 6.56
C MET A 49 -1.20 -16.02 7.67
N GLN A 50 -0.72 -17.21 7.34
CA GLN A 50 0.13 -17.98 8.24
C GLN A 50 1.57 -17.42 8.23
N PHE A 51 2.14 -17.24 9.41
CA PHE A 51 3.51 -16.77 9.61
C PHE A 51 4.19 -17.55 10.74
N GLY A 52 4.86 -18.64 10.39
CA GLY A 52 5.26 -19.67 11.35
C GLY A 52 4.04 -20.36 11.94
N ASP A 53 3.97 -20.44 13.27
CA ASP A 53 2.84 -21.03 14.01
C ASP A 53 1.70 -20.02 14.30
N GLU A 54 1.83 -18.76 13.86
CA GLU A 54 0.84 -17.70 14.08
C GLU A 54 -0.04 -17.48 12.83
N PHE A 55 -1.35 -17.30 13.03
CA PHE A 55 -2.27 -16.79 12.01
C PHE A 55 -2.50 -15.30 12.22
N LEU A 56 -2.06 -14.48 11.26
CA LEU A 56 -2.07 -13.02 11.37
C LEU A 56 -3.39 -12.42 10.86
N LYS A 57 -3.85 -11.36 11.55
CA LYS A 57 -4.87 -10.46 10.99
C LYS A 57 -4.34 -9.92 9.66
N THR A 58 -5.07 -10.15 8.58
CA THR A 58 -4.58 -9.90 7.23
C THR A 58 -5.46 -8.89 6.50
N TYR A 59 -4.83 -8.07 5.68
CA TYR A 59 -5.46 -7.13 4.78
C TYR A 59 -5.14 -7.49 3.33
N GLU A 60 -6.09 -7.20 2.44
CA GLU A 60 -5.89 -7.19 1.00
C GLU A 60 -5.73 -5.74 0.55
N LEU A 61 -4.55 -5.42 0.03
CA LEU A 61 -4.22 -4.18 -0.66
C LEU A 61 -4.34 -4.43 -2.16
N ASN A 62 -5.31 -3.77 -2.80
CA ASN A 62 -5.58 -3.87 -4.22
C ASN A 62 -5.20 -2.57 -4.90
N TYR A 63 -4.61 -2.64 -6.08
CA TYR A 63 -4.27 -1.51 -6.93
C TYR A 63 -5.16 -1.48 -8.19
N THR A 64 -5.38 -0.32 -8.82
CA THR A 64 -6.26 -0.26 -10.00
C THR A 64 -5.66 -0.86 -11.27
N ASN A 65 -4.34 -0.93 -11.35
CA ASN A 65 -3.61 -1.35 -12.55
C ASN A 65 -2.86 -2.68 -12.34
N TYR A 66 -3.25 -3.48 -11.35
CA TYR A 66 -2.65 -4.78 -11.03
C TYR A 66 -3.71 -5.69 -10.40
N ASP A 67 -3.91 -6.87 -10.97
CA ASP A 67 -5.11 -7.70 -10.77
C ASP A 67 -5.10 -8.52 -9.47
N SER A 68 -3.92 -8.83 -8.93
CA SER A 68 -3.76 -9.64 -7.72
C SER A 68 -3.76 -8.77 -6.44
N PRO A 69 -4.31 -9.25 -5.31
CA PRO A 69 -4.21 -8.55 -4.05
C PRO A 69 -2.84 -8.74 -3.39
N VAL A 70 -2.21 -7.66 -2.96
CA VAL A 70 -1.06 -7.71 -2.05
C VAL A 70 -1.57 -8.03 -0.63
N LEU A 71 -1.06 -9.10 -0.02
CA LEU A 71 -1.47 -9.53 1.31
C LEU A 71 -0.59 -8.89 2.39
N ILE A 72 -1.22 -8.27 3.39
CA ILE A 72 -0.53 -7.61 4.51
C ILE A 72 -0.95 -8.24 5.84
N GLY A 73 -0.11 -9.12 6.40
CA GLY A 73 -0.28 -9.74 7.70
C GLY A 73 0.27 -8.87 8.85
N VAL A 74 -0.55 -8.57 9.86
CA VAL A 74 -0.16 -7.72 11.01
C VAL A 74 0.37 -8.56 12.17
N LYS A 75 1.67 -8.47 12.44
CA LYS A 75 2.32 -9.10 13.60
C LYS A 75 2.49 -8.09 14.74
N LYS A 76 1.77 -8.29 15.84
CA LYS A 76 1.89 -7.42 17.04
C LYS A 76 3.21 -7.67 17.75
N THR A 77 3.87 -6.61 18.19
CA THR A 77 5.05 -6.66 19.07
C THR A 77 4.74 -5.96 20.39
N LYS A 78 5.63 -6.04 21.39
CA LYS A 78 5.38 -5.44 22.72
C LYS A 78 5.09 -3.93 22.68
N ASN A 79 5.70 -3.22 21.72
CA ASN A 79 5.68 -1.76 21.67
C ASN A 79 5.11 -1.20 20.35
N CYS A 80 4.85 -2.05 19.34
CA CYS A 80 4.34 -1.62 18.03
C CYS A 80 3.77 -2.81 17.23
N ARG A 81 3.76 -2.70 15.89
CA ARG A 81 3.36 -3.76 14.95
C ARG A 81 4.36 -3.82 13.80
N ASN A 82 4.70 -5.04 13.37
CA ASN A 82 5.35 -5.29 12.09
C ASN A 82 4.29 -5.76 11.09
N PHE A 83 4.56 -5.58 9.80
CA PHE A 83 3.66 -5.94 8.72
C PHE A 83 4.43 -6.82 7.74
N ILE A 84 3.94 -8.05 7.58
CA ILE A 84 4.45 -9.02 6.60
C ILE A 84 3.68 -8.77 5.31
N VAL A 85 4.39 -8.38 4.25
CA VAL A 85 3.79 -8.05 2.96
C VAL A 85 4.21 -9.12 1.95
N ARG A 86 3.23 -9.72 1.26
CA ARG A 86 3.44 -10.82 0.31
C ARG A 86 2.57 -10.67 -0.94
N THR A 87 3.13 -11.08 -2.06
CA THR A 87 2.45 -11.46 -3.29
C THR A 87 2.87 -12.90 -3.65
N ASP A 88 2.58 -13.35 -4.88
CA ASP A 88 3.00 -14.68 -5.34
C ASP A 88 4.52 -14.76 -5.55
N ASN A 89 5.15 -13.67 -6.01
CA ASN A 89 6.57 -13.63 -6.38
C ASN A 89 7.45 -12.77 -5.46
N PHE A 90 6.87 -11.93 -4.59
CA PHE A 90 7.62 -11.02 -3.74
C PHE A 90 7.19 -11.05 -2.26
N GLU A 91 8.16 -10.88 -1.34
CA GLU A 91 7.86 -10.76 0.09
C GLU A 91 8.84 -9.84 0.85
N ILE A 92 8.31 -9.04 1.78
CA ILE A 92 9.06 -8.04 2.55
C ILE A 92 8.43 -7.82 3.94
N GLU A 93 9.20 -7.33 4.92
CA GLU A 93 8.68 -6.98 6.25
C GLU A 93 8.89 -5.48 6.54
N TYR A 94 7.80 -4.77 6.79
CA TYR A 94 7.86 -3.44 7.40
C TYR A 94 7.92 -3.59 8.92
N VAL A 95 8.99 -3.08 9.52
CA VAL A 95 9.23 -3.15 10.96
C VAL A 95 8.96 -1.83 11.64
N CYS A 96 8.46 -1.90 12.88
CA CYS A 96 8.35 -0.75 13.76
C CYS A 96 9.21 -0.95 15.01
N ASN A 97 10.22 -0.09 15.20
CA ASN A 97 11.14 -0.13 16.33
C ASN A 97 11.29 1.27 16.93
N LYS A 98 10.80 1.47 18.17
CA LYS A 98 10.86 2.76 18.89
C LYS A 98 10.40 3.96 18.02
N ASN A 99 9.22 3.82 17.41
CA ASN A 99 8.61 4.79 16.48
C ASN A 99 9.27 4.93 15.10
N VAL A 100 10.42 4.29 14.85
CA VAL A 100 10.99 4.18 13.50
C VAL A 100 10.23 3.09 12.74
N PHE A 101 9.64 3.45 11.61
CA PHE A 101 8.95 2.56 10.68
C PHE A 101 9.70 2.52 9.34
N GLY A 102 9.94 1.33 8.80
CA GLY A 102 10.66 1.14 7.54
C GLY A 102 10.85 -0.33 7.17
N VAL A 103 11.46 -0.60 6.02
CA VAL A 103 11.56 -1.96 5.46
C VAL A 103 12.78 -2.74 5.93
N LYS A 104 12.63 -4.07 5.97
CA LYS A 104 13.71 -5.06 5.95
C LYS A 104 13.26 -6.32 5.18
N ARG A 105 14.21 -7.20 4.87
CA ARG A 105 13.88 -8.56 4.41
C ARG A 105 13.22 -9.35 5.54
N ILE A 106 12.24 -10.21 5.21
CA ILE A 106 11.71 -11.22 6.13
C ILE A 106 12.86 -12.14 6.57
N ASN A 107 12.86 -12.58 7.83
CA ASN A 107 13.88 -13.52 8.30
C ASN A 107 13.77 -14.87 7.57
N LYS A 108 14.90 -15.54 7.33
CA LYS A 108 14.98 -16.75 6.48
C LYS A 108 14.04 -17.88 6.92
N GLU A 109 13.83 -18.06 8.22
CA GLU A 109 12.95 -19.07 8.79
C GLU A 109 11.45 -18.85 8.52
N TYR A 110 11.06 -17.65 8.09
CA TYR A 110 9.68 -17.32 7.70
C TYR A 110 9.53 -16.95 6.23
N GLN A 111 10.60 -17.05 5.42
CA GLN A 111 10.51 -16.82 3.98
C GLN A 111 9.73 -17.95 3.32
N THR A 112 8.76 -17.60 2.48
CA THR A 112 8.03 -18.52 1.61
C THR A 112 8.54 -18.48 0.16
N ILE A 113 9.31 -17.45 -0.20
CA ILE A 113 9.81 -17.21 -1.55
C ILE A 113 11.33 -17.34 -1.56
N SER A 114 11.89 -17.87 -2.65
CA SER A 114 13.34 -18.02 -2.79
C SER A 114 14.05 -16.65 -2.73
N PRO A 115 15.12 -16.49 -1.92
CA PRO A 115 15.92 -15.27 -1.91
C PRO A 115 16.46 -14.85 -3.28
N VAL A 116 16.60 -15.79 -4.22
CA VAL A 116 17.02 -15.50 -5.60
C VAL A 116 15.94 -14.68 -6.31
N VAL A 117 14.68 -15.13 -6.26
CA VAL A 117 13.52 -14.45 -6.88
C VAL A 117 13.32 -13.06 -6.26
N ILE A 118 13.32 -12.98 -4.92
CA ILE A 118 13.19 -11.70 -4.21
C ILE A 118 14.29 -10.73 -4.65
N ASN A 119 15.56 -11.16 -4.75
CA ASN A 119 16.66 -10.28 -5.18
C ASN A 119 16.65 -9.95 -6.69
N GLN A 120 15.94 -10.72 -7.52
CA GLN A 120 15.72 -10.37 -8.93
C GLN A 120 14.73 -9.20 -9.03
N MET A 121 13.62 -9.25 -8.29
CA MET A 121 12.58 -8.21 -8.30
C MET A 121 12.91 -6.96 -7.49
N LEU A 122 13.66 -7.09 -6.37
CA LEU A 122 13.92 -6.01 -5.42
C LEU A 122 14.75 -4.86 -6.03
N ASP A 123 14.20 -3.65 -6.05
CA ASP A 123 15.02 -2.45 -6.20
C ASP A 123 15.81 -2.21 -4.89
N ASN A 124 17.13 -2.19 -5.01
CA ASN A 124 18.00 -2.04 -3.84
C ASN A 124 18.13 -0.58 -3.40
N ALA A 125 18.04 0.40 -4.30
CA ALA A 125 18.15 1.82 -3.96
C ALA A 125 16.93 2.26 -3.14
N ASP A 126 15.73 1.90 -3.60
CA ASP A 126 14.48 2.12 -2.88
C ASP A 126 14.40 1.30 -1.59
N PHE A 127 14.81 0.03 -1.60
CA PHE A 127 14.91 -0.75 -0.36
C PHE A 127 15.78 -0.08 0.71
N TYR A 128 16.93 0.49 0.33
CA TYR A 128 17.81 1.18 1.28
C TYR A 128 17.28 2.55 1.71
N SER A 129 16.63 3.31 0.82
CA SER A 129 16.00 4.60 1.17
C SER A 129 14.83 4.40 2.15
N GLN A 130 14.03 3.35 1.95
CA GLN A 130 12.85 3.01 2.74
C GLN A 130 13.14 2.34 4.08
N ARG A 131 14.41 2.17 4.48
CA ARG A 131 14.75 1.66 5.83
C ARG A 131 14.26 2.58 6.95
N ILE A 132 13.96 3.83 6.64
CA ILE A 132 13.32 4.81 7.54
C ILE A 132 12.28 5.62 6.72
N ILE A 133 11.01 5.18 6.75
CA ILE A 133 9.87 5.89 6.13
C ILE A 133 9.25 6.88 7.12
N SER A 134 9.20 6.53 8.42
CA SER A 134 8.70 7.43 9.46
C SER A 134 9.45 7.24 10.78
N GLN A 135 9.42 8.26 11.64
CA GLN A 135 10.08 8.28 12.94
C GLN A 135 9.13 8.72 14.08
N TYR A 136 7.83 8.81 13.78
CA TYR A 136 6.78 9.24 14.70
C TYR A 136 5.77 8.11 14.92
N PRO A 137 5.11 8.05 16.10
CA PRO A 137 4.02 7.10 16.34
C PRO A 137 2.91 7.26 15.28
N LYS A 138 2.37 6.13 14.80
CA LYS A 138 1.31 6.06 13.80
C LYS A 138 0.28 4.99 14.12
N THR A 139 -0.96 5.24 13.71
CA THR A 139 -2.08 4.30 13.78
C THR A 139 -1.90 3.11 12.83
N GLU A 140 -2.77 2.08 12.90
CA GLU A 140 -2.68 0.94 11.96
C GLU A 140 -2.98 1.39 10.53
N GLU A 141 -4.00 2.23 10.37
CA GLU A 141 -4.45 2.76 9.08
C GLU A 141 -3.40 3.67 8.43
N GLU A 142 -2.74 4.55 9.18
CA GLU A 142 -1.62 5.34 8.65
C GLU A 142 -0.45 4.47 8.18
N LEU A 143 -0.12 3.40 8.91
CA LEU A 143 0.96 2.50 8.52
C LEU A 143 0.58 1.66 7.29
N LEU A 144 -0.68 1.22 7.18
CA LEU A 144 -1.21 0.57 5.99
C LEU A 144 -1.19 1.50 4.76
N GLY A 145 -1.55 2.78 4.93
CA GLY A 145 -1.45 3.79 3.88
C GLY A 145 -0.01 4.06 3.45
N LEU A 146 0.95 4.09 4.39
CA LEU A 146 2.37 4.15 4.05
C LEU A 146 2.83 2.93 3.26
N ILE A 147 2.45 1.72 3.67
CA ILE A 147 2.77 0.49 2.90
C ILE A 147 2.21 0.62 1.47
N ALA A 148 0.95 1.02 1.30
CA ALA A 148 0.33 1.14 -0.02
C ALA A 148 1.00 2.16 -0.96
N CYS A 149 1.59 3.25 -0.43
CA CYS A 149 2.33 4.21 -1.23
C CYS A 149 3.79 3.82 -1.50
N TYR A 150 4.46 3.14 -0.57
CA TYR A 150 5.90 2.86 -0.64
C TYR A 150 6.24 1.46 -1.17
N PHE A 151 5.32 0.49 -1.06
CA PHE A 151 5.53 -0.88 -1.54
C PHE A 151 5.86 -0.98 -3.04
N PRO A 152 5.20 -0.25 -3.96
CA PRO A 152 5.43 -0.47 -5.38
C PRO A 152 6.86 -0.15 -5.83
N SER A 153 7.51 0.87 -5.23
CA SER A 153 8.90 1.22 -5.58
C SER A 153 9.96 0.29 -4.97
N LEU A 154 9.57 -0.68 -4.12
CA LEU A 154 10.48 -1.77 -3.74
C LEU A 154 10.70 -2.77 -4.88
N ILE A 155 9.86 -2.74 -5.92
CA ILE A 155 9.95 -3.58 -7.10
C ILE A 155 10.59 -2.75 -8.21
N LYS A 156 11.53 -3.35 -8.95
CA LYS A 156 12.06 -2.73 -10.16
C LYS A 156 10.94 -2.56 -11.20
N GLU A 157 11.02 -1.48 -11.95
CA GLU A 157 10.05 -1.09 -12.99
C GLU A 157 9.77 -2.23 -14.00
N ASP A 158 10.80 -2.97 -14.42
CA ASP A 158 10.70 -4.10 -15.35
C ASP A 158 10.02 -5.35 -14.78
N HIS A 159 9.92 -5.45 -13.45
CA HIS A 159 9.25 -6.54 -12.74
C HIS A 159 7.90 -6.11 -12.12
N LEU A 160 7.46 -4.86 -12.28
CA LEU A 160 6.26 -4.33 -11.63
C LEU A 160 4.96 -5.03 -12.10
N ALA A 161 4.95 -5.55 -13.34
CA ALA A 161 3.85 -6.36 -13.88
C ALA A 161 3.89 -7.85 -13.45
N GLU A 162 4.99 -8.30 -12.82
CA GLU A 162 5.21 -9.68 -12.37
C GLU A 162 4.98 -9.85 -10.85
N LEU A 163 4.51 -8.80 -10.17
CA LEU A 163 4.26 -8.74 -8.73
C LEU A 163 3.51 -9.98 -8.20
#